data_AF-A0A7J9CT68-F1
#
_entry.id   AF-A0A7J9CT68-F1
#
_cell.length_a   1.000
_cell.length_b   1.000
_cell.length_c   1.000
_cell.angle_alpha   90.00
_cell.angle_beta   90.00
_cell.angle_gamma   90.00
#
_symmetry.space_group_name_H-M   'P 1'
#
loop_
_entity.id
_entity.type
_entity.pdbx_description
1 polymer ?
#
loop_
_entity_poly.entity_id
_entity_poly.type
_entity_poly.pdbx_seq_one_letter_code
_entity_poly.pdbx_strand_id
1 'polypeptide(L)'
;MWWKGISFSDLFWVTKRNMAMAVENLTKHLDSVSDALSAAKKHLTQRIQNLDDKMETQKEISKSIQTSVEEAHMNLSNIEYDLDALQRMISGLDLANAGVWYLCNMVGGKKANMPEALQEQLKLSGKYRALLASGTPALKGLKDVADISSGNMNDSGRDGFVKDGFDNLDEEPRSLQRFDSF
;
A
#
# COMPACT_ATOMS: atom_id res chain seq x y z
N MET A 1 29.86 2.52 99.81
CA MET A 1 31.12 2.04 99.20
C MET A 1 31.43 2.91 97.99
N TRP A 2 32.50 3.70 98.03
CA TRP A 2 32.94 4.58 96.95
C TRP A 2 34.37 4.17 96.64
N TRP A 3 34.57 3.31 95.64
CA TRP A 3 35.90 2.93 95.24
C TRP A 3 36.40 3.99 94.26
N LYS A 4 37.41 4.77 94.69
CA LYS A 4 38.25 5.53 93.77
C LYS A 4 37.55 6.70 93.04
N GLY A 5 36.76 7.49 93.77
CA GLY A 5 36.28 8.80 93.31
C GLY A 5 35.07 8.79 92.37
N ILE A 6 34.59 7.63 91.95
CA ILE A 6 33.39 7.47 91.13
C ILE A 6 32.27 6.96 92.04
N SER A 7 31.21 7.74 92.17
CA SER A 7 30.01 7.31 92.91
C SER A 7 29.22 6.31 92.07
N PHE A 8 28.63 5.30 92.69
CA PHE A 8 27.64 4.44 92.02
C PHE A 8 26.49 5.24 91.39
N SER A 9 26.13 6.38 92.00
CA SER A 9 25.12 7.28 91.46
C SER A 9 25.53 7.93 90.14
N ASP A 10 26.82 8.23 89.96
CA ASP A 10 27.35 8.83 88.74
C ASP A 10 27.47 7.78 87.62
N LEU A 11 27.96 6.57 87.96
CA LEU A 11 27.96 5.43 87.03
C LEU A 11 26.55 5.06 86.56
N PHE A 12 25.58 5.03 87.49
CA PHE A 12 24.18 4.76 87.17
C PHE A 12 23.56 5.89 86.37
N TRP A 13 23.89 7.15 86.66
CA TRP A 13 23.43 8.31 85.89
C TRP A 13 23.96 8.26 84.46
N VAL A 14 25.25 7.99 84.26
CA VAL A 14 25.87 7.81 82.93
C VAL A 14 25.22 6.65 82.18
N THR A 15 25.00 5.51 82.84
CA THR A 15 24.36 4.34 82.22
C THR A 15 22.91 4.66 81.82
N LYS A 16 22.14 5.31 82.69
CA LYS A 16 20.75 5.70 82.43
C LYS A 16 20.66 6.75 81.32
N ARG A 17 21.56 7.73 81.32
CA ARG A 17 21.67 8.77 80.29
C ARG A 17 22.04 8.15 78.94
N ASN A 18 23.03 7.27 78.90
CA ASN A 18 23.46 6.59 77.68
C ASN A 18 22.37 5.67 77.11
N MET A 19 21.65 4.93 77.96
CA MET A 19 20.51 4.12 77.50
C MET A 19 19.39 5.00 76.94
N ALA A 20 19.05 6.10 77.61
CA ALA A 20 18.04 7.04 77.12
C ALA A 20 18.46 7.67 75.77
N MET A 21 19.71 8.08 75.63
CA MET A 21 20.28 8.61 74.38
C MET A 21 20.30 7.55 73.26
N ALA A 22 20.65 6.31 73.58
CA ALA A 22 20.66 5.21 72.62
C ALA A 22 19.25 4.88 72.12
N VAL A 23 18.25 4.85 73.03
CA VAL A 23 16.84 4.62 72.67
C VAL A 23 16.30 5.77 71.84
N GLU A 24 16.59 7.02 72.19
CA GLU A 24 16.21 8.19 71.40
C GLU A 24 16.80 8.14 69.98
N ASN A 25 18.09 7.77 69.87
CA ASN A 25 18.76 7.67 68.58
C ASN A 25 18.22 6.52 67.72
N LEU A 26 17.92 5.36 68.32
CA LEU A 26 17.28 4.24 67.62
C LEU A 26 15.88 4.61 67.13
N THR A 27 15.10 5.34 67.95
CA THR A 27 13.76 5.81 67.57
C THR A 27 13.85 6.75 66.37
N LYS A 28 14.75 7.73 66.41
CA LYS A 28 15.02 8.64 65.28
C LYS A 28 15.46 7.91 64.01
N HIS A 29 16.30 6.88 64.14
CA HIS A 29 16.75 6.08 63.01
C HIS A 29 15.62 5.18 62.45
N LEU A 30 14.70 4.73 63.30
CA LEU A 30 13.52 3.99 62.85
C LEU A 30 12.57 4.91 62.09
N ASP A 31 12.35 6.12 62.59
CA ASP A 31 11.52 7.13 61.95
C ASP A 31 12.13 7.52 60.59
N SER A 32 13.44 7.76 60.53
CA SER A 32 14.12 8.09 59.28
C SER A 32 14.12 6.95 58.27
N VAL A 33 14.27 5.70 58.70
CA VAL A 33 14.16 4.52 57.83
C VAL A 33 12.71 4.32 57.37
N SER A 34 11.73 4.55 58.23
CA SER A 34 10.31 4.50 57.89
C SER A 34 9.96 5.56 56.83
N ASP A 35 10.44 6.79 57.00
CA ASP A 35 10.26 7.87 56.04
C ASP A 35 10.98 7.59 54.72
N ALA A 36 12.23 7.12 54.78
CA ALA A 36 12.99 6.71 53.60
C ALA A 36 12.32 5.55 52.86
N LEU A 37 11.76 4.57 53.58
CA LEU A 37 11.01 3.46 53.02
C LEU A 37 9.72 3.94 52.35
N SER A 38 8.99 4.85 52.98
CA SER A 38 7.79 5.47 52.42
C SER A 38 8.10 6.27 51.15
N ALA A 39 9.18 7.06 51.17
CA ALA A 39 9.66 7.81 50.02
C ALA A 39 10.09 6.88 48.87
N ALA A 40 10.85 5.82 49.18
CA ALA A 40 11.26 4.82 48.20
C ALA A 40 10.05 4.08 47.60
N LYS A 41 9.07 3.70 48.42
CA LYS A 41 7.82 3.07 47.96
C LYS A 41 7.05 3.99 47.02
N LYS A 42 6.90 5.27 47.37
CA LYS A 42 6.25 6.27 46.50
C LYS A 42 6.99 6.43 45.17
N HIS A 43 8.31 6.59 45.22
CA HIS A 43 9.15 6.74 44.03
C HIS A 43 9.09 5.50 43.12
N LEU A 44 9.14 4.29 43.68
CA LEU A 44 8.96 3.04 42.92
C LEU A 44 7.58 2.95 42.28
N THR A 45 6.52 3.27 43.03
CA THR A 45 5.14 3.27 42.51
C THR A 45 5.00 4.25 41.34
N GLN A 46 5.57 5.44 41.45
CA GLN A 46 5.56 6.43 40.37
C GLN A 46 6.33 5.93 39.13
N ARG A 47 7.48 5.27 39.33
CA ARG A 47 8.23 4.70 38.20
C ARG A 47 7.49 3.55 37.54
N ILE A 48 6.76 2.73 38.30
CA ILE A 48 5.91 1.67 37.77
C ILE A 48 4.77 2.29 36.96
N GLN A 49 4.08 3.29 37.48
CA GLN A 49 2.99 3.96 36.75
C GLN A 49 3.49 4.58 35.43
N ASN A 50 4.60 5.30 35.46
CA ASN A 50 5.18 5.90 34.25
C ASN A 50 5.64 4.84 33.23
N LEU A 51 6.10 3.67 33.69
CA LEU A 51 6.43 2.56 32.80
C LEU A 51 5.18 1.93 32.20
N ASP A 52 4.09 1.82 32.97
CA ASP A 52 2.79 1.31 32.51
C ASP A 52 2.18 2.22 31.44
N ASP A 53 2.17 3.54 31.68
CA ASP A 53 1.71 4.53 30.71
C ASP A 53 2.52 4.47 29.40
N LYS A 54 3.84 4.31 29.51
CA LYS A 54 4.73 4.13 28.34
C LYS A 54 4.52 2.79 27.63
N MET A 55 4.15 1.74 28.35
CA MET A 55 3.87 0.44 27.75
C MET A 55 2.56 0.48 26.96
N GLU A 56 1.52 1.12 27.49
CA GLU A 56 0.25 1.22 26.77
C GLU A 56 0.38 2.09 25.52
N THR A 57 1.14 3.20 25.58
CA THR A 57 1.44 4.00 24.38
C THR A 57 2.25 3.21 23.35
N GLN A 58 3.23 2.40 23.77
CA GLN A 58 3.99 1.55 22.85
C GLN A 58 3.09 0.51 22.17
N LYS A 59 2.16 -0.08 22.92
CA LYS A 59 1.19 -1.05 22.40
C LYS A 59 0.23 -0.40 21.41
N GLU A 60 -0.23 0.82 21.68
CA GLU A 60 -1.04 1.60 20.73
C GLU A 60 -0.26 1.92 19.45
N ILE A 61 0.98 2.39 19.57
CA ILE A 61 1.88 2.63 18.43
C ILE A 61 2.09 1.34 17.63
N SER A 62 2.35 0.21 18.30
CA SER A 62 2.52 -1.09 17.65
C SER A 62 1.28 -1.50 16.87
N LYS A 63 0.09 -1.26 17.42
CA LYS A 63 -1.18 -1.53 16.74
C LYS A 63 -1.37 -0.63 15.52
N SER A 64 -1.06 0.66 15.64
CA SER A 64 -1.08 1.61 14.52
C SER A 64 -0.13 1.20 13.40
N ILE A 65 1.11 0.82 13.73
CA ILE A 65 2.09 0.33 12.75
C ILE A 65 1.55 -0.91 12.05
N GLN A 66 1.00 -1.87 12.79
CA GLN A 66 0.41 -3.06 12.19
C GLN A 66 -0.70 -2.70 11.18
N THR A 67 -1.62 -1.82 11.55
CA THR A 67 -2.70 -1.40 10.63
C THR A 67 -2.16 -0.70 9.39
N SER A 68 -1.14 0.16 9.53
CA SER A 68 -0.53 0.85 8.39
C SER A 68 0.25 -0.10 7.48
N VAL A 69 0.89 -1.14 8.04
CA VAL A 69 1.57 -2.18 7.26
C VAL A 69 0.57 -3.05 6.51
N GLU A 70 -0.56 -3.41 7.13
CA GLU A 70 -1.64 -4.15 6.47
C GLU A 70 -2.24 -3.33 5.32
N GLU A 71 -2.50 -2.04 5.52
CA GLU A 71 -2.98 -1.13 4.48
C GLU A 71 -1.97 -0.98 3.33
N ALA A 72 -0.69 -0.78 3.64
CA ALA A 72 0.37 -0.70 2.64
C ALA A 72 0.50 -2.00 1.82
N HIS A 73 0.34 -3.16 2.48
CA HIS A 73 0.33 -4.45 1.82
C HIS A 73 -0.88 -4.61 0.88
N MET A 74 -2.06 -4.17 1.30
CA MET A 74 -3.25 -4.15 0.42
C MET A 74 -3.03 -3.25 -0.79
N ASN A 75 -2.49 -2.04 -0.58
CA ASN A 75 -2.20 -1.11 -1.66
C ASN A 75 -1.16 -1.69 -2.64
N LEU A 76 -0.11 -2.35 -2.14
CA LEU A 76 0.88 -3.01 -2.98
C LEU A 76 0.25 -4.15 -3.80
N SER A 77 -0.61 -4.96 -3.19
CA SER A 77 -1.33 -6.03 -3.88
C SER A 77 -2.25 -5.49 -4.98
N ASN A 78 -2.90 -4.35 -4.76
CA ASN A 78 -3.71 -3.69 -5.80
C ASN A 78 -2.84 -3.19 -6.96
N ILE A 79 -1.68 -2.59 -6.67
CA ILE A 79 -0.72 -2.15 -7.69
C ILE A 79 -0.20 -3.33 -8.52
N GLU A 80 0.08 -4.47 -7.88
CA GLU A 80 0.49 -5.69 -8.58
C GLU A 80 -0.59 -6.16 -9.57
N TYR A 81 -1.85 -6.17 -9.16
CA TYR A 81 -2.98 -6.49 -10.03
C TYR A 81 -3.12 -5.52 -11.21
N ASP A 82 -2.98 -4.21 -10.96
CA ASP A 82 -3.06 -3.19 -12.00
C ASP A 82 -1.89 -3.30 -12.99
N LEU A 83 -0.68 -3.63 -12.51
CA LEU A 83 0.49 -3.86 -13.33
C LEU A 83 0.29 -5.06 -14.26
N ASP A 84 -0.25 -6.16 -13.75
CA ASP A 84 -0.59 -7.35 -14.54
C ASP A 84 -1.64 -7.04 -15.62
N ALA A 85 -2.66 -6.27 -15.28
CA ALA A 85 -3.67 -5.82 -16.24
C ALA A 85 -3.05 -4.96 -17.35
N LEU A 86 -2.17 -4.04 -16.98
CA LEU A 86 -1.45 -3.18 -17.91
C LEU A 86 -0.50 -3.98 -18.80
N GLN A 87 0.21 -4.96 -18.27
CA GLN A 87 1.08 -5.85 -19.05
C GLN A 87 0.28 -6.66 -20.08
N ARG A 88 -0.91 -7.16 -19.71
CA ARG A 88 -1.82 -7.85 -20.66
C ARG A 88 -2.29 -6.93 -21.78
N MET A 89 -2.62 -5.68 -21.46
CA MET A 89 -3.03 -4.67 -22.43
C MET A 89 -1.90 -4.31 -23.40
N ILE A 90 -0.68 -4.09 -22.91
CA ILE A 90 0.50 -3.84 -23.75
C ILE A 90 0.76 -5.03 -24.66
N SER A 91 0.71 -6.26 -24.14
CA SER A 91 0.87 -7.47 -24.94
C SER A 91 -0.16 -7.57 -26.06
N GLY A 92 -1.41 -7.14 -25.80
CA GLY A 92 -2.46 -7.05 -26.80
C GLY A 92 -2.18 -5.99 -27.89
N LEU A 93 -1.65 -4.83 -27.49
CA LEU A 93 -1.26 -3.77 -28.42
C LEU A 93 -0.06 -4.18 -29.30
N ASP A 94 0.93 -4.86 -28.73
CA ASP A 94 2.08 -5.40 -29.48
C ASP A 94 1.62 -6.43 -30.53
N LEU A 95 0.68 -7.30 -30.16
CA LEU A 95 0.06 -8.23 -31.09
C LEU A 95 -0.70 -7.52 -32.22
N ALA A 96 -1.45 -6.47 -31.89
CA ALA A 96 -2.17 -5.65 -32.87
C ALA A 96 -1.20 -4.93 -33.82
N ASN A 97 -0.12 -4.33 -33.30
CA ASN A 97 0.92 -3.68 -34.08
C ASN A 97 1.61 -4.68 -35.03
N ALA A 98 1.95 -5.87 -34.55
CA ALA A 98 2.50 -6.94 -35.40
C ALA A 98 1.52 -7.34 -36.51
N GLY A 99 0.22 -7.41 -36.20
CA GLY A 99 -0.84 -7.70 -37.17
C GLY A 99 -0.95 -6.63 -38.26
N VAL A 100 -0.97 -5.35 -37.86
CA VAL A 100 -1.01 -4.21 -38.79
C VAL A 100 0.23 -4.19 -39.68
N TRP A 101 1.42 -4.43 -39.11
CA TRP A 101 2.67 -4.50 -39.86
C TRP A 101 2.64 -5.61 -40.92
N TYR A 102 2.13 -6.79 -40.57
CA TYR A 102 1.97 -7.91 -41.51
C TYR A 102 1.03 -7.55 -42.67
N LEU A 103 -0.12 -6.93 -42.37
CA LEU A 103 -1.08 -6.51 -43.39
C LEU A 103 -0.50 -5.43 -44.34
N CYS A 104 0.19 -4.43 -43.80
CA CYS A 104 0.88 -3.42 -44.61
C CYS A 104 1.94 -4.04 -45.55
N ASN A 105 2.71 -5.01 -45.06
CA ASN A 105 3.73 -5.68 -45.87
C ASN A 105 3.12 -6.56 -46.97
N MET A 106 2.00 -7.24 -46.68
CA MET A 106 1.24 -8.04 -47.66
C MET A 106 0.64 -7.17 -48.77
N VAL A 107 -0.01 -6.05 -48.44
CA VAL A 107 -0.59 -5.13 -49.43
C VAL A 107 0.51 -4.43 -50.25
N GLY A 108 1.68 -4.18 -49.65
CA GLY A 108 2.86 -3.65 -50.33
C GLY A 108 3.58 -4.62 -51.28
N GLY A 109 3.04 -5.82 -51.52
CA GLY A 109 3.57 -6.78 -52.50
C GLY A 109 4.85 -7.52 -52.05
N LYS A 110 5.31 -7.32 -50.82
CA LYS A 110 6.43 -8.09 -50.24
C LYS A 110 5.89 -9.36 -49.59
N LYS A 111 6.41 -10.53 -49.98
CA LYS A 111 6.10 -11.81 -49.33
C LYS A 111 6.67 -11.82 -47.91
N ALA A 112 5.88 -11.34 -46.95
CA ALA A 112 6.18 -11.41 -45.53
C ALA A 112 5.83 -12.81 -45.00
N ASN A 113 6.79 -13.48 -44.34
CA ASN A 113 6.46 -14.66 -43.54
C ASN A 113 5.68 -14.22 -42.30
N MET A 114 4.60 -14.92 -41.98
CA MET A 114 3.71 -14.61 -40.85
C MET A 114 4.49 -14.77 -39.52
N PRO A 115 4.48 -13.78 -38.61
CA PRO A 115 5.15 -13.89 -37.30
C PRO A 115 4.55 -15.04 -36.48
N GLU A 116 5.38 -15.89 -35.87
CA GLU A 116 4.95 -17.06 -35.08
C GLU A 116 4.00 -16.69 -33.93
N ALA A 117 4.21 -15.54 -33.27
CA ALA A 117 3.34 -15.07 -32.19
C ALA A 117 1.88 -14.80 -32.61
N LEU A 118 1.67 -14.32 -33.85
CA LEU A 118 0.34 -14.17 -34.42
C LEU A 118 -0.24 -15.53 -34.81
N GLN A 119 0.59 -16.44 -35.32
CA GLN A 119 0.16 -17.75 -35.74
C GLN A 119 -0.26 -18.63 -34.56
N GLU A 120 0.43 -18.55 -33.41
CA GLU A 120 0.07 -19.29 -32.19
C GLU A 120 -1.19 -18.73 -31.52
N GLN A 121 -1.33 -17.41 -31.40
CA GLN A 121 -2.56 -16.75 -30.93
C GLN A 121 -3.77 -17.06 -31.85
N LEU A 122 -3.58 -17.07 -33.17
CA LEU A 122 -4.62 -17.48 -34.14
C LEU A 122 -4.90 -18.98 -34.12
N LYS A 123 -3.94 -19.85 -33.77
CA LYS A 123 -4.17 -21.29 -33.61
C LYS A 123 -4.94 -21.61 -32.32
N LEU A 124 -4.61 -20.93 -31.22
CA LEU A 124 -5.41 -20.97 -30.00
C LEU A 124 -6.81 -20.40 -30.28
N SER A 125 -6.90 -19.32 -31.05
CA SER A 125 -8.18 -18.74 -31.51
C SER A 125 -8.98 -19.54 -32.52
N GLY A 126 -8.25 -20.27 -33.36
CA GLY A 126 -8.78 -21.27 -34.25
C GLY A 126 -9.42 -22.43 -33.51
N LYS A 127 -9.04 -22.71 -32.26
CA LYS A 127 -9.63 -23.81 -31.48
C LYS A 127 -11.07 -23.49 -31.03
N TYR A 128 -11.38 -22.22 -30.75
CA TYR A 128 -12.77 -21.77 -30.53
C TYR A 128 -13.54 -21.53 -31.84
N ARG A 129 -12.86 -21.12 -32.93
CA ARG A 129 -13.50 -21.03 -34.26
C ARG A 129 -13.75 -22.39 -34.93
N ALA A 130 -12.96 -23.42 -34.63
CA ALA A 130 -13.16 -24.79 -35.15
C ALA A 130 -14.44 -25.44 -34.60
N LEU A 131 -14.95 -24.97 -33.46
CA LEU A 131 -16.27 -25.36 -32.96
C LEU A 131 -17.43 -24.71 -33.74
N LEU A 132 -17.18 -23.59 -34.45
CA LEU A 132 -18.14 -22.97 -35.36
C LEU A 132 -17.92 -23.40 -36.83
N ALA A 133 -16.76 -23.95 -37.16
CA ALA A 133 -16.37 -24.36 -38.51
C ALA A 133 -16.28 -25.90 -38.68
N SER A 134 -16.84 -26.68 -37.76
CA SER A 134 -17.07 -28.11 -37.96
C SER A 134 -18.48 -28.35 -38.51
N GLY A 135 -18.63 -28.00 -39.79
CA GLY A 135 -19.80 -28.26 -40.62
C GLY A 135 -19.36 -28.21 -42.08
N THR A 136 -19.30 -29.38 -42.70
CA THR A 136 -18.73 -29.72 -44.02
C THR A 136 -19.29 -28.89 -45.21
N PRO A 137 -18.63 -28.91 -46.39
CA PRO A 137 -18.67 -27.87 -47.42
C PRO A 137 -19.92 -27.95 -48.30
N ALA A 138 -20.59 -26.80 -48.49
CA ALA A 138 -21.61 -26.64 -49.52
C ALA A 138 -21.51 -25.22 -50.11
N LEU A 139 -20.66 -25.08 -51.13
CA LEU A 139 -20.64 -23.96 -52.07
C LEU A 139 -22.01 -23.85 -52.75
N LYS A 140 -22.96 -23.06 -52.23
CA LYS A 140 -24.20 -22.73 -52.94
C LYS A 140 -24.93 -21.44 -52.50
N GLY A 141 -24.27 -20.52 -51.79
CA GLY A 141 -24.92 -19.31 -51.26
C GLY A 141 -24.39 -17.96 -51.74
N LEU A 142 -23.33 -17.93 -52.56
CA LEU A 142 -22.70 -16.67 -52.99
C LEU A 142 -22.73 -16.52 -54.52
N LYS A 143 -23.88 -16.82 -55.13
CA LYS A 143 -24.16 -16.50 -56.54
C LYS A 143 -25.11 -15.30 -56.66
N ASP A 144 -25.95 -15.05 -55.66
CA ASP A 144 -27.05 -14.08 -55.76
C ASP A 144 -26.67 -12.62 -55.46
N VAL A 145 -25.41 -12.35 -55.06
CA VAL A 145 -24.95 -10.97 -54.80
C VAL A 145 -24.17 -10.39 -56.00
N ALA A 146 -23.76 -11.22 -56.97
CA ALA A 146 -23.06 -10.76 -58.17
C ALA A 146 -24.03 -10.21 -59.25
N ASP A 147 -25.28 -10.66 -59.27
CA ASP A 147 -26.26 -10.27 -60.30
C ASP A 147 -26.92 -8.90 -60.04
N ILE A 148 -26.71 -8.29 -58.87
CA ILE A 148 -27.26 -6.95 -58.55
C ILE A 148 -26.38 -5.82 -59.11
N SER A 149 -25.11 -6.09 -59.45
CA SER A 149 -24.16 -5.06 -59.90
C SER A 149 -24.05 -4.92 -61.43
N SER A 150 -24.80 -5.72 -62.21
CA SER A 150 -24.83 -5.62 -63.68
C SER A 150 -26.12 -4.95 -64.16
N GLY A 151 -26.26 -3.66 -63.85
CA GLY A 151 -27.34 -2.80 -64.32
C GLY A 151 -26.79 -1.41 -64.63
N ASN A 152 -26.35 -1.22 -65.87
CA ASN A 152 -25.69 -0.02 -66.35
C ASN A 152 -26.66 1.19 -66.45
N MET A 153 -26.21 2.34 -65.90
CA MET A 153 -26.38 3.72 -66.39
C MET A 153 -27.80 4.25 -66.69
N ASN A 154 -28.27 5.23 -65.90
CA ASN A 154 -28.33 6.66 -66.31
C ASN A 154 -29.21 7.53 -65.37
N ASP A 155 -28.70 8.74 -65.14
CA ASP A 155 -29.42 10.00 -65.07
C ASP A 155 -29.77 10.66 -63.71
N SER A 156 -29.17 11.85 -63.56
CA SER A 156 -29.72 13.11 -63.03
C SER A 156 -30.32 13.20 -61.63
N GLY A 157 -29.80 14.17 -60.87
CA GLY A 157 -30.68 15.01 -60.03
C GLY A 157 -30.19 15.34 -58.63
N ARG A 158 -29.32 16.36 -58.54
CA ARG A 158 -29.41 17.53 -57.64
C ARG A 158 -29.83 17.40 -56.15
N ASP A 159 -29.04 18.15 -55.38
CA ASP A 159 -29.34 18.94 -54.18
C ASP A 159 -29.45 18.24 -52.81
N GLY A 160 -28.71 18.83 -51.86
CA GLY A 160 -28.77 18.46 -50.44
C GLY A 160 -27.55 18.88 -49.62
N PHE A 161 -27.13 20.15 -49.73
CA PHE A 161 -26.18 20.79 -48.81
C PHE A 161 -26.74 20.81 -47.38
N VAL A 162 -25.98 20.27 -46.40
CA VAL A 162 -25.89 20.82 -45.04
C VAL A 162 -24.46 20.64 -44.54
N LYS A 163 -23.73 21.75 -44.51
CA LYS A 163 -22.61 21.98 -43.59
C LYS A 163 -23.19 22.72 -42.39
N ASP A 164 -22.83 22.30 -41.19
CA ASP A 164 -22.71 23.13 -39.99
C ASP A 164 -21.46 22.60 -39.26
N GLY A 165 -20.48 23.36 -38.83
CA GLY A 165 -20.47 24.77 -38.44
C GLY A 165 -19.75 24.82 -37.09
N PHE A 166 -18.54 25.36 -37.09
CA PHE A 166 -17.61 25.46 -35.96
C PHE A 166 -18.19 26.31 -34.82
N ASP A 167 -17.77 26.03 -33.58
CA ASP A 167 -17.34 27.10 -32.66
C ASP A 167 -16.33 26.62 -31.60
N ASN A 168 -15.34 27.49 -31.42
CA ASN A 168 -14.22 27.46 -30.46
C ASN A 168 -14.70 27.51 -28.99
N LEU A 169 -13.84 27.11 -28.06
CA LEU A 169 -13.16 28.04 -27.13
C LEU A 169 -12.18 27.29 -26.21
N ASP A 170 -10.98 27.87 -26.11
CA ASP A 170 -9.83 27.50 -25.31
C ASP A 170 -10.10 27.43 -23.80
N GLU A 171 -9.43 26.51 -23.09
CA GLU A 171 -8.86 26.83 -21.77
C GLU A 171 -7.73 25.86 -21.35
N GLU A 172 -6.56 26.48 -21.24
CA GLU A 172 -5.24 26.20 -20.65
C GLU A 172 -4.98 24.96 -19.74
N PRO A 173 -3.81 24.28 -19.86
CA PRO A 173 -3.36 23.25 -18.91
C PRO A 173 -2.61 23.86 -17.70
N ARG A 174 -3.11 23.51 -16.50
CA ARG A 174 -2.59 23.91 -15.18
C ARG A 174 -1.14 23.46 -14.98
N SER A 175 -0.25 24.41 -14.72
CA SER A 175 1.16 24.19 -14.34
C SER A 175 1.28 23.78 -12.86
N LEU A 176 1.97 22.67 -12.57
CA LEU A 176 2.37 22.28 -11.22
C LEU A 176 3.83 22.70 -11.00
N GLN A 177 4.00 23.82 -10.30
CA GLN A 177 5.31 24.32 -9.88
C GLN A 177 5.92 23.43 -8.78
N ARG A 178 7.20 23.14 -9.01
CA ARG A 178 8.18 22.54 -8.11
C ARG A 178 8.40 23.46 -6.90
N PHE A 179 8.26 22.93 -5.69
CA PHE A 179 8.74 23.58 -4.46
C PHE A 179 10.03 22.89 -4.00
N ASP A 180 11.14 23.60 -4.10
CA ASP A 180 12.37 23.33 -3.36
C ASP A 180 12.31 24.06 -2.00
N SER A 181 12.71 23.37 -0.93
CA SER A 181 13.14 23.84 0.40
C SER A 181 13.05 22.64 1.37
N PHE A 182 14.00 22.30 2.23
CA PHE A 182 15.12 22.99 2.87
C PHE A 182 16.35 22.07 2.95
#